data_AF-A0A934FNB2-F1
#
_entry.id   AF-A0A934FNB2-F1
#
_cell.length_a   1.000
_cell.length_b   1.000
_cell.length_c   1.000
_cell.angle_alpha   90.00
_cell.angle_beta   90.00
_cell.angle_gamma   90.00
#
_symmetry.space_group_name_H-M   'P 1'
#
loop_
_entity.id
_entity.type
_entity.pdbx_description
1 polymer ?
#
loop_
_entity_poly.entity_id
_entity_poly.type
_entity_poly.pdbx_seq_one_letter_code
_entity_poly.pdbx_strand_id
1 'polypeptide(L)' 'MPIQQKTQTPAIAFETGQIWEMAESNLRIGLIGKTLVHYKHYRGASPRASVSLANKGELAQFLIKNKAVLAAPTTK' A
#
# COMPACT_ATOMS: atom_id res chain seq x y z
N MET A 1 18.37 14.13 -27.77
CA MET A 1 17.55 12.90 -27.68
C MET A 1 16.68 13.01 -26.44
N PRO A 2 15.35 13.18 -26.54
CA PRO A 2 14.50 13.27 -25.35
C PRO A 2 14.24 11.88 -24.79
N ILE A 3 14.67 11.70 -23.55
CA ILE A 3 14.46 10.52 -22.70
C ILE A 3 12.96 10.38 -22.44
N GLN A 4 12.40 9.24 -22.83
CA GLN A 4 10.99 8.90 -22.74
C GLN A 4 10.47 9.08 -21.31
N GLN A 5 9.52 10.00 -21.12
CA GLN A 5 8.69 10.10 -19.93
C GLN A 5 7.78 8.87 -19.89
N LYS A 6 8.18 7.85 -19.12
CA LYS A 6 7.31 6.71 -18.79
C LYS A 6 6.18 7.24 -17.93
N THR A 7 4.99 7.23 -18.52
CA THR A 7 3.68 7.55 -17.96
C THR A 7 3.60 7.19 -16.48
N GLN A 8 3.71 8.19 -15.60
CA GLN A 8 3.51 8.01 -14.17
C GLN A 8 2.00 7.86 -13.95
N THR A 9 1.52 6.61 -13.98
CA THR A 9 0.28 6.23 -13.28
C THR A 9 0.37 6.83 -11.88
N PRO A 10 -0.66 7.51 -11.35
CA PRO A 10 -0.56 8.34 -10.14
C PRO A 10 0.23 7.57 -9.08
N ALA A 11 1.46 8.05 -8.86
CA ALA A 11 2.44 7.35 -8.06
C ALA A 11 1.99 7.49 -6.61
N ILE A 12 1.16 6.55 -6.16
CA ILE A 12 0.89 6.37 -4.73
C ILE A 12 2.27 6.12 -4.12
N ALA A 13 2.81 7.17 -3.51
CA ALA A 13 4.06 7.11 -2.79
C ALA A 13 3.81 6.22 -1.58
N PHE A 14 4.26 4.98 -1.68
CA PHE A 14 4.27 4.08 -0.55
C PHE A 14 5.44 4.49 0.34
N GLU A 15 5.15 4.67 1.61
CA GLU A 15 6.14 4.91 2.65
C GLU A 15 6.14 3.78 3.68
N THR A 16 7.33 3.49 4.21
CA THR A 16 7.48 2.46 5.24
C THR A 16 6.79 2.95 6.51
N GLY A 17 5.87 2.14 7.06
CA GLY A 17 5.06 2.52 8.21
C GLY A 17 3.67 3.06 7.86
N GLN A 18 3.38 3.29 6.58
CA GLN A 18 2.08 3.76 6.12
C GLN A 18 0.98 2.72 6.36
N ILE A 19 -0.20 3.17 6.78
CA ILE A 19 -1.36 2.30 7.03
C ILE A 19 -2.48 2.71 6.06
N TRP A 20 -3.03 1.72 5.38
CA TRP A 20 -4.15 1.84 4.46
C TRP A 20 -5.33 1.11 5.07
N GLU A 21 -6.40 1.82 5.37
CA GLU A 21 -7.62 1.24 5.91
C GLU A 21 -8.59 0.96 4.77
N MET A 22 -9.23 -0.20 4.82
CA MET A 22 -10.28 -0.67 3.93
C MET A 22 -11.50 -0.99 4.79
N ALA A 23 -12.66 -1.15 4.17
CA ALA A 23 -13.94 -1.30 4.85
C ALA A 23 -13.96 -2.34 6.00
N GLU A 24 -13.26 -3.46 5.85
CA GLU A 24 -13.18 -4.51 6.89
C GLU A 24 -11.74 -4.94 7.21
N SER A 25 -10.74 -4.20 6.74
CA SER A 25 -9.35 -4.67 6.78
C SER A 25 -8.37 -3.50 6.77
N ASN A 26 -7.21 -3.67 7.40
CA ASN A 26 -6.15 -2.68 7.45
C ASN A 26 -4.89 -3.26 6.82
N LEU A 27 -4.19 -2.48 6.01
CA LEU A 27 -2.98 -2.86 5.32
C LEU A 27 -1.86 -1.94 5.80
N ARG A 28 -0.89 -2.49 6.52
CA ARG A 28 0.27 -1.74 7.00
C ARG A 28 1.47 -2.05 6.12
N ILE A 29 2.04 -1.02 5.51
CA ILE A 29 3.26 -1.12 4.74
C ILE A 29 4.44 -1.25 5.70
N GLY A 30 5.16 -2.36 5.58
CA GLY A 30 6.27 -2.70 6.47
C GLY A 30 7.63 -2.40 5.87
N LEU A 31 7.85 -2.79 4.61
CA LEU A 31 9.14 -2.58 3.94
C LEU A 31 8.92 -2.35 2.46
N ILE A 32 9.64 -1.39 1.89
CA ILE A 32 9.50 -1.00 0.49
C ILE A 32 10.82 -1.23 -0.20
N GLY A 33 10.83 -2.12 -1.17
CA GLY A 33 11.95 -2.30 -2.09
C GLY A 33 11.85 -1.39 -3.31
N LYS A 34 12.73 -1.60 -4.29
CA LYS A 34 12.71 -0.86 -5.57
C LYS A 34 11.39 -1.03 -6.31
N THR A 35 10.89 -2.26 -6.37
CA THR A 35 9.67 -2.63 -7.13
C THR A 35 8.60 -3.26 -6.24
N LEU A 36 9.03 -3.96 -5.20
CA LEU A 36 8.18 -4.76 -4.34
C LEU A 36 7.89 -4.05 -3.02
N VAL A 37 6.71 -4.30 -2.46
CA VAL A 37 6.25 -3.75 -1.18
C VAL A 37 5.83 -4.92 -0.30
N HIS A 38 6.51 -5.07 0.84
CA HIS A 38 6.06 -5.92 1.93
C HIS A 38 5.02 -5.17 2.75
N TYR A 39 3.85 -5.77 2.90
CA TYR A 39 2.78 -5.26 3.71
C TYR A 39 2.20 -6.34 4.61
N LYS A 40 1.60 -5.89 5.70
CA LYS A 40 0.85 -6.71 6.65
C LYS A 40 -0.62 -6.42 6.46
N HIS A 41 -1.39 -7.42 6.08
CA HIS A 41 -2.83 -7.34 5.90
C HIS A 41 -3.52 -7.88 7.15
N TYR A 42 -4.23 -7.00 7.85
CA TYR A 42 -5.08 -7.28 8.99
C TYR A 42 -6.52 -7.33 8.49
N ARG A 43 -7.24 -8.43 8.71
CA ARG A 43 -8.66 -8.53 8.37
C ARG A 43 -9.46 -8.58 9.66
N GLY A 44 -10.35 -7.60 9.87
CA GLY A 44 -11.18 -7.48 11.07
C GLY A 44 -10.39 -7.51 12.39
N ALA A 45 -10.95 -8.19 13.40
CA ALA A 45 -10.35 -8.38 14.72
C ALA A 45 -9.32 -9.53 14.79
N SER A 46 -8.80 -9.99 13.65
CA SER A 46 -7.81 -11.08 13.65
C SER A 46 -6.52 -10.62 14.33
N PRO A 47 -6.06 -11.31 15.39
CA PRO A 47 -4.82 -10.97 16.08
C PRO A 47 -3.58 -11.20 15.20
N ARG A 48 -3.73 -11.94 14.10
CA ARG A 48 -2.63 -12.25 13.17
C ARG A 48 -2.85 -11.55 11.83
N ALA A 49 -1.93 -10.67 11.48
CA ALA A 49 -1.81 -10.13 10.13
C ALA A 49 -1.15 -11.15 9.21
N SER A 50 -1.71 -11.33 8.02
CA SER A 50 -1.03 -12.02 6.93
C SER A 50 0.05 -11.11 6.37
N VAL A 51 1.29 -11.57 6.33
CA VAL A 51 2.37 -10.88 5.64
C VAL A 51 2.25 -11.21 4.16
N SER A 52 2.29 -10.19 3.31
CA SER A 52 2.20 -10.36 1.86
C SER A 52 3.17 -9.42 1.15
N LEU A 53 3.51 -9.81 -0.07
CA LEU A 53 4.45 -9.11 -0.93
C LEU A 53 3.76 -8.85 -2.26
N ALA A 54 3.67 -7.59 -2.67
CA ALA A 54 3.11 -7.23 -3.97
C ALA A 54 4.01 -6.21 -4.67
N ASN A 55 3.91 -6.16 -6.00
CA ASN A 55 4.50 -5.06 -6.76
C ASN A 55 3.76 -3.75 -6.45
N LYS A 56 4.47 -2.61 -6.49
CA LYS A 56 3.88 -1.27 -6.32
C LYS A 56 2.66 -1.05 -7.22
N GLY A 57 2.72 -1.49 -8.48
CA GLY A 57 1.61 -1.36 -9.42
C GLY A 57 0.39 -2.18 -9.03
N GLU A 58 0.60 -3.45 -8.65
CA GLU A 58 -0.49 -4.32 -8.20
C GLU A 58 -1.08 -3.84 -6.87
N LEU A 59 -0.23 -3.39 -5.94
CA LEU A 59 -0.68 -2.84 -4.67
C LEU A 59 -1.52 -1.57 -4.89
N ALA A 60 -1.10 -0.68 -5.78
CA ALA A 60 -1.88 0.51 -6.14
C ALA A 60 -3.26 0.13 -6.72
N GLN A 61 -3.30 -0.80 -7.66
CA GLN A 61 -4.57 -1.30 -8.21
C GLN A 61 -5.44 -1.98 -7.15
N PHE A 62 -4.83 -2.75 -6.25
CA PHE A 62 -5.52 -3.40 -5.15
C PHE A 62 -6.15 -2.38 -4.20
N LEU A 63 -5.42 -1.32 -3.84
CA LEU A 63 -5.93 -0.25 -2.98
C LEU A 63 -7.08 0.49 -3.64
N ILE A 64 -6.98 0.82 -4.93
CA ILE A 64 -8.06 1.47 -5.68
C ILE A 64 -9.29 0.56 -5.75
N LYS A 65 -9.11 -0.73 -6.06
CA LYS A 65 -10.19 -1.72 -6.16
C LYS A 65 -10.93 -1.89 -4.83
N ASN A 66 -10.20 -1.88 -3.72
CA ASN A 66 -10.77 -2.02 -2.38
C ASN A 66 -11.19 -0.68 -1.75
N LYS A 67 -11.13 0.43 -2.49
CA LYS A 67 -11.40 1.79 -1.99
C LYS A 67 -10.64 2.08 -0.69
N ALA A 68 -9.40 1.62 -0.62
CA ALA A 68 -8.55 1.82 0.53
C ALA A 68 -8.26 3.31 0.72
N VAL A 69 -8.44 3.79 1.95
CA VAL A 69 -8.10 5.14 2.36
C VAL A 69 -6.80 5.12 3.14
N LEU A 70 -5.93 6.08 2.86
CA LEU A 70 -4.73 6.28 3.64
C LEU A 70 -5.16 6.71 5.05
N ALA A 71 -4.90 5.88 6.06
CA ALA A 71 -5.06 6.30 7.44
C ALA A 71 -4.08 7.46 7.66
N ALA A 72 -4.61 8.65 7.93
CA ALA A 72 -3.78 9.79 8.28
C ALA A 72 -2.90 9.41 9.48
N PRO A 73 -1.62 9.86 9.53
CA PRO A 73 -0.82 9.71 10.73
C PRO A 73 -1.55 10.45 11.84
N THR A 74 -2.19 9.69 12.73
CA THR A 74 -2.90 10.26 13.86
C THR A 74 -1.85 10.78 14.83
N THR A 75 -1.48 12.04 14.67
CA THR A 75 -0.94 12.87 15.76
C THR A 75 -1.96 12.82 16.89
N LYS A 76 -1.67 12.03 17.92
CA LYS A 76 -2.25 12.16 19.25
C LYS A 76 -1.14 12.14 20.27
#